data_AF-A0A4P2QU10-F1
#
_entry.id   AF-A0A4P2QU10-F1
#
_cell.length_a   1.000
_cell.length_b   1.000
_cell.length_c   1.000
_cell.angle_alpha   90.00
_cell.angle_beta   90.00
_cell.angle_gamma   90.00
#
_symmetry.space_group_name_H-M   'P 1'
#
loop_
_entity.id
_entity.type
_entity.pdbx_description
1 polymer ?
#
loop_
_entity_poly.entity_id
_entity_poly.type
_entity_poly.pdbx_seq_one_letter_code
_entity_poly.pdbx_strand_id
1 'polypeptide(L)' 'MQQETVRERIEQTLRVLVGLPLRYMGRAVDMAWLGFGDMVEVPKRNGWTRWVARHALHLQCDDSHFVVFEDAESD' A
#
# COMPACT_ATOMS: atom_id res chain seq x y z
N MET A 1 16.63 6.13 26.80
CA MET A 1 16.15 5.81 25.44
C MET A 1 14.67 6.12 25.41
N GLN A 2 14.25 7.16 24.68
CA GLN A 2 12.82 7.44 24.48
C GLN A 2 12.28 6.34 23.56
N GLN A 3 11.14 5.75 23.92
CA GLN A 3 10.50 4.73 23.08
C GLN A 3 9.70 5.44 21.99
N GLU A 4 10.00 5.10 20.75
CA GLU A 4 9.24 5.53 19.57
C GLU A 4 7.83 4.96 19.63
N THR A 5 6.83 5.80 19.37
CA THR A 5 5.42 5.38 19.33
C THR A 5 5.14 4.52 18.11
N VAL A 6 4.09 3.70 18.17
CA VAL A 6 3.61 2.91 17.01
C VAL A 6 3.31 3.82 15.81
N ARG A 7 2.78 5.02 16.06
CA ARG A 7 2.49 6.00 15.02
C ARG A 7 3.76 6.47 14.30
N GLU A 8 4.78 6.90 15.05
CA GLU A 8 6.04 7.39 14.47
C GLU A 8 6.71 6.31 13.62
N ARG A 9 6.65 5.05 14.06
CA ARG A 9 7.13 3.90 13.26
C ARG A 9 6.39 3.73 11.95
N ILE A 10 5.06 3.84 11.98
CA ILE A 10 4.22 3.74 10.78
C ILE A 10 4.56 4.89 9.83
N GLU A 11 4.61 6.13 10.32
CA GLU A 11 4.93 7.31 9.51
C GLU A 11 6.32 7.19 8.88
N GLN A 12 7.33 6.78 9.66
CA GLN A 12 8.69 6.58 9.15
C GLN A 12 8.76 5.47 8.08
N THR A 13 8.01 4.37 8.27
CA THR A 13 7.96 3.25 7.31
C THR A 13 7.27 3.65 6.02
N LEU A 14 6.15 4.37 6.10
CA LEU A 14 5.34 4.77 4.94
C LEU A 14 5.92 5.96 4.18
N ARG A 15 6.92 6.67 4.73
CA ARG A 15 7.52 7.86 4.12
C ARG A 15 7.99 7.66 2.69
N VAL A 16 8.45 6.46 2.33
CA VAL A 16 8.90 6.12 0.96
C VAL A 16 7.77 6.20 -0.08
N LEU A 17 6.51 6.08 0.35
CA LEU A 17 5.35 6.09 -0.53
C LEU A 17 4.86 7.51 -0.83
N VAL A 18 5.23 8.49 -0.01
CA VAL A 18 4.73 9.88 -0.11
C VAL A 18 5.21 10.52 -1.42
N GLY A 19 4.26 11.02 -2.21
CA GLY A 19 4.52 11.64 -3.51
C GLY A 19 4.70 10.66 -4.67
N LEU A 20 4.65 9.35 -4.42
CA LEU A 20 4.68 8.36 -5.50
C LEU A 20 3.29 8.21 -6.15
N PRO A 21 3.22 8.02 -7.48
CA PRO A 21 1.94 7.76 -8.14
C PRO A 21 1.36 6.41 -7.69
N LEU A 22 0.06 6.40 -7.36
CA LEU A 22 -0.71 5.18 -7.18
C LEU A 22 -0.94 4.54 -8.56
N ARG A 23 -0.53 3.28 -8.73
CA ARG A 23 -0.64 2.54 -10.00
C ARG A 23 -1.84 1.61 -10.04
N TYR A 24 -2.12 0.96 -8.91
CA TYR A 24 -3.27 0.10 -8.75
C TYR A 24 -3.67 0.00 -7.29
N MET A 25 -4.94 -0.31 -7.07
CA MET A 25 -5.50 -0.65 -5.79
C MET A 25 -6.43 -1.85 -5.92
N GLY A 26 -6.61 -2.59 -4.85
CA GLY A 26 -7.59 -3.67 -4.80
C GLY A 26 -7.78 -4.18 -3.38
N ARG A 27 -8.69 -5.14 -3.24
CA ARG A 27 -9.09 -5.71 -1.97
C ARG A 27 -9.34 -7.21 -2.12
N ALA A 28 -8.90 -8.00 -1.14
CA ALA A 28 -9.32 -9.39 -0.97
C ALA A 28 -9.69 -9.63 0.48
N VAL A 29 -10.95 -10.00 0.71
CA VAL A 29 -11.51 -10.23 2.05
C VAL A 29 -11.24 -9.01 2.94
N ASP A 30 -10.43 -9.15 3.98
CA ASP A 30 -10.10 -8.18 5.01
C ASP A 30 -8.81 -7.39 4.67
N MET A 31 -8.19 -7.66 3.52
CA MET A 31 -6.94 -7.04 3.09
C MET A 31 -7.14 -6.06 1.92
N ALA A 32 -6.62 -4.85 2.07
CA ALA A 32 -6.43 -3.91 0.97
C ALA A 32 -4.97 -3.94 0.48
N TRP A 33 -4.76 -3.91 -0.84
CA TRP A 33 -3.44 -3.77 -1.45
C TRP A 33 -3.36 -2.52 -2.33
N LEU A 34 -2.22 -1.84 -2.26
CA LEU A 34 -1.92 -0.61 -2.99
C LEU A 34 -0.54 -0.73 -3.62
N GLY A 35 -0.42 -0.34 -4.89
CA GLY A 35 0.85 -0.31 -5.62
C GLY A 35 1.29 1.12 -5.93
N PHE A 36 2.50 1.51 -5.51
CA PHE A 36 3.06 2.86 -5.69
C PHE A 36 4.36 2.88 -6.50
N GLY A 37 4.59 3.98 -7.21
CA GLY A 37 5.86 4.28 -7.89
C GLY A 37 5.93 3.76 -9.31
N ASP A 38 7.16 3.55 -9.81
CA ASP A 38 7.38 3.04 -11.18
C ASP A 38 6.89 1.60 -11.33
N MET A 39 6.45 1.25 -12.55
CA MET A 39 6.19 -0.14 -12.89
C MET A 39 7.51 -0.83 -13.19
N VAL A 40 7.77 -1.95 -12.51
CA VAL A 40 8.98 -2.77 -12.68
C VAL A 40 8.61 -4.18 -13.08
N GLU A 41 9.44 -4.77 -13.92
CA GLU A 41 9.30 -6.16 -14.34
C GLU A 41 9.97 -7.08 -13.32
N VAL A 42 9.21 -8.05 -12.78
CA VAL A 42 9.73 -9.03 -11.82
C VAL A 42 9.57 -10.45 -12.36
N PRO A 43 10.57 -11.33 -12.18
CA PRO A 43 10.49 -12.71 -12.61
C PRO A 43 9.50 -13.49 -11.75
N LYS A 44 8.75 -14.39 -12.38
CA LYS A 44 7.93 -15.41 -11.74
C LYS A 44 8.70 -16.73 -11.71
N ARG A 45 8.33 -17.57 -10.74
CA ARG A 45 8.90 -18.93 -10.56
C ARG A 45 8.74 -19.84 -11.78
N ASN A 46 7.76 -19.58 -12.66
CA ASN A 46 7.49 -20.35 -13.87
C ASN A 46 8.23 -19.85 -15.12
N GLY A 47 9.23 -18.97 -14.97
CA GLY A 47 10.03 -18.45 -16.08
C GLY A 47 9.41 -17.26 -16.81
N TRP A 48 8.19 -16.86 -16.46
CA TRP A 48 7.54 -15.66 -16.98
C TRP A 48 7.89 -14.43 -16.17
N THR A 49 7.56 -13.25 -16.67
CA THR A 49 7.66 -12.00 -15.91
C THR A 49 6.28 -11.42 -15.62
N ARG A 50 6.21 -10.47 -14.69
CA ARG A 50 5.05 -9.59 -14.52
C ARG A 50 5.49 -8.18 -14.20
N TRP A 51 4.68 -7.22 -14.64
CA TRP A 51 4.80 -5.83 -14.24
C TRP A 51 4.10 -5.62 -12.90
N VAL A 52 4.81 -5.02 -11.95
CA VAL A 52 4.29 -4.65 -10.62
C VAL A 52 4.73 -3.24 -10.26
N ALA A 53 4.03 -2.59 -9.35
CA ALA A 53 4.51 -1.33 -8.79
C ALA A 53 5.77 -1.59 -7.94
N ARG A 54 6.73 -0.66 -7.99
CA ARG A 54 7.99 -0.76 -7.23
C ARG A 54 7.76 -0.95 -5.73
N HIS A 55 6.74 -0.30 -5.18
CA HIS A 55 6.35 -0.44 -3.78
C HIS A 55 4.94 -1.01 -3.68
N ALA A 56 4.74 -1.96 -2.76
CA ALA A 56 3.44 -2.53 -2.45
C ALA A 56 3.14 -2.34 -0.96
N LEU A 57 1.95 -1.81 -0.65
CA LEU A 57 1.44 -1.68 0.70
C LEU A 57 0.25 -2.63 0.85
N HIS A 58 0.33 -3.54 1.82
CA HIS A 58 -0.77 -4.42 2.21
C HIS A 58 -1.27 -3.99 3.58
N LEU A 59 -2.54 -3.60 3.66
CA LEU A 59 -3.22 -3.23 4.89
C LEU A 59 -4.20 -4.35 5.20
N GLN A 60 -3.93 -5.11 6.26
CA GLN A 60 -4.91 -6.04 6.79
C GLN A 60 -5.80 -5.29 7.75
N CYS A 61 -7.06 -5.10 7.38
CA CYS A 61 -8.10 -4.63 8.27
C CYS A 61 -8.57 -5.83 9.07
N ASP A 62 -8.68 -5.71 10.39
CA ASP A 62 -9.51 -6.65 11.13
C ASP A 62 -11.00 -6.28 10.92
N ASP A 63 -11.91 -7.23 11.15
CA ASP A 63 -13.36 -7.07 10.96
C ASP A 63 -14.00 -5.95 11.83
N SER A 64 -13.19 -5.20 12.60
CA SER A 64 -13.65 -4.21 13.57
C SER A 64 -13.66 -2.78 13.05
N HIS A 65 -12.98 -2.47 11.94
CA HIS A 65 -12.91 -1.09 11.43
C HIS A 65 -13.02 -1.05 9.90
N PHE A 66 -14.22 -0.78 9.40
CA PHE A 66 -14.42 -0.33 8.04
C PHE A 66 -13.70 1.01 7.85
N VAL A 67 -12.56 1.02 7.16
CA VAL A 67 -12.00 2.26 6.63
C VAL A 67 -12.73 2.57 5.33
N VAL A 68 -13.79 3.37 5.42
CA VAL A 68 -14.42 3.97 4.24
C VAL A 68 -13.56 5.16 3.83
N PHE A 69 -12.93 5.06 2.65
CA PHE A 69 -12.38 6.24 1.98
C PHE A 69 -13.54 6.87 1.20
N GLU A 70 -14.18 7.90 1.79
CA GLU A 70 -15.06 8.78 1.04
C GLU A 70 -14.21 9.90 0.43
N ASP A 71 -14.15 9.95 -0.90
CA ASP A 71 -13.63 11.12 -1.59
C ASP A 71 -14.62 12.27 -1.38
N ALA A 72 -14.22 13.25 -0.57
CA ALA A 72 -14.92 14.52 -0.43
C ALA A 72 -14.46 15.49 -1.54
N GLU A 73 -14.68 15.12 -2.80
CA GLU A 73 -14.77 16.09 -3.90
C GLU A 73 -15.90 15.67 -4.84
N SER A 74 -17.10 16.16 -4.53
CA SER A 74 -18.20 16.30 -5.47
C SER A 74 -18.60 17.78 -5.44
N ASP A 75 -18.14 18.51 -6.45
CA ASP A 75 -18.74 19.78 -6.90
C ASP A 75 -19.23 19.56 -8.34
#